data_AF-A0A8H3D4Q1-F1
#
_entry.id   AF-A0A8H3D4Q1-F1
#
_cell.length_a   1.000
_cell.length_b   1.000
_cell.length_c   1.000
_cell.angle_alpha   90.00
_cell.angle_beta   90.00
_cell.angle_gamma   90.00
#
_symmetry.space_group_name_H-M   'P 1'
#
loop_
_entity.id
_entity.type
_entity.pdbx_description
1 polymer ?
#
loop_
_entity_poly.entity_id
_entity_poly.type
_entity_poly.pdbx_seq_one_letter_code
_entity_poly.pdbx_strand_id
1 'polypeptide(L)'
;MRSFGTIFLFSMTVILGFLQACVAQGFPECSFGCLGKSDRGSCSLQDNKCLCTYKPYVEGTFACFKSSCPNASDLESAYDTSTALCRQAGVTETIVAPPKRTLIPARRAYPIVVRRG
;
A
#
# COMPACT_ATOMS: atom_id res chain seq x y z
N MET A 1 16.90 -27.19 -46.58
CA MET A 1 17.55 -26.19 -45.70
C MET A 1 16.85 -24.83 -45.81
N ARG A 2 15.55 -24.73 -45.46
CA ARG A 2 14.76 -23.49 -45.55
C ARG A 2 13.60 -23.58 -44.56
N SER A 3 13.86 -23.34 -43.27
CA SER A 3 12.81 -23.06 -42.26
C SER A 3 13.35 -22.67 -40.86
N PHE A 4 14.63 -22.35 -40.71
CA PHE A 4 15.19 -21.87 -39.44
C PHE A 4 15.30 -20.34 -39.34
N GLY A 5 15.15 -19.61 -40.46
CA GLY A 5 15.34 -18.15 -40.51
C GLY A 5 14.14 -17.31 -40.07
N THR A 6 12.93 -17.86 -40.08
CA THR A 6 11.71 -17.13 -39.71
C THR A 6 11.35 -17.23 -38.23
N ILE A 7 11.89 -18.22 -37.51
CA ILE A 7 11.62 -18.42 -36.08
C ILE A 7 12.41 -17.41 -35.23
N PHE A 8 13.61 -17.01 -35.67
CA PHE A 8 14.47 -16.10 -34.92
C PHE A 8 14.02 -14.63 -34.96
N LEU A 9 13.17 -14.25 -35.92
CA LEU A 9 12.68 -12.87 -36.07
C LEU A 9 11.45 -12.55 -35.21
N PHE A 10 10.82 -13.55 -34.57
CA PHE A 10 9.67 -13.32 -33.68
C PHE A 10 10.06 -13.11 -32.21
N SER A 11 11.33 -13.32 -31.82
CA SER A 11 11.75 -13.17 -30.42
C SER A 11 12.11 -11.73 -30.02
N MET A 12 12.24 -10.80 -30.98
CA MET A 12 12.73 -9.43 -30.74
C MET A 12 11.62 -8.37 -30.59
N THR A 13 10.33 -8.75 -30.70
CA THR A 13 9.20 -7.81 -30.53
C THR A 13 8.42 -8.01 -29.23
N VAL A 14 8.82 -8.94 -28.37
CA VAL A 14 8.27 -9.11 -27.01
C VAL A 14 9.16 -8.43 -25.95
N ILE A 15 9.78 -7.28 -26.28
CA ILE A 15 10.66 -6.55 -25.35
C ILE A 15 10.11 -5.15 -25.01
N LEU A 16 9.04 -4.67 -25.68
CA LEU A 16 8.44 -3.36 -25.41
C LEU A 16 7.05 -3.41 -24.74
N GLY A 17 6.70 -4.57 -24.16
CA GLY A 17 5.35 -4.83 -23.62
C GLY A 17 5.28 -5.17 -22.14
N PHE A 18 6.41 -5.20 -21.43
CA PHE A 18 6.41 -5.33 -19.97
C PHE A 18 6.81 -4.00 -19.36
N LEU A 19 5.88 -3.03 -19.43
CA LEU A 19 5.68 -2.14 -18.29
C LEU A 19 5.20 -3.03 -17.14
N GLN A 20 6.14 -3.78 -16.57
CA GLN A 20 6.04 -4.19 -15.19
C GLN A 20 5.86 -2.89 -14.44
N ALA A 21 4.61 -2.60 -14.07
CA ALA A 21 4.35 -1.96 -12.80
C ALA A 21 5.04 -2.86 -11.75
N CYS A 22 6.34 -2.66 -11.59
CA CYS A 22 7.03 -2.92 -10.34
C CYS A 22 6.26 -2.06 -9.35
N VAL A 23 5.21 -2.64 -8.79
CA VAL A 23 4.65 -2.22 -7.52
C VAL A 23 5.81 -2.35 -6.54
N ALA A 24 6.64 -1.31 -6.49
CA ALA A 24 7.48 -1.04 -5.35
C ALA A 24 6.58 -1.26 -4.15
N GLN A 25 7.00 -2.14 -3.27
CA GLN A 25 6.19 -2.64 -2.17
C GLN A 25 5.45 -1.46 -1.52
N GLY A 26 4.12 -1.52 -1.60
CA GLY A 26 3.19 -0.41 -1.85
C GLY A 26 3.01 0.64 -0.76
N PHE A 27 4.10 1.05 -0.10
CA PHE A 27 4.10 2.16 0.82
C PHE A 27 4.14 3.49 0.06
N PRO A 28 3.25 4.44 0.38
CA PRO A 28 3.32 5.78 -0.18
C PRO A 28 4.58 6.51 0.31
N GLU A 29 5.07 7.47 -0.47
CA GLU A 29 6.32 8.18 -0.16
C GLU A 29 6.28 8.88 1.21
N CYS A 30 5.11 9.37 1.63
CA CYS A 30 4.88 9.98 2.92
C CYS A 30 5.15 9.06 4.12
N SER A 31 5.16 7.75 3.90
CA SER A 31 5.29 6.73 4.94
C SER A 31 6.73 6.23 5.12
N PHE A 32 7.62 6.46 4.15
CA PHE A 32 9.01 5.97 4.21
C PHE A 32 9.78 6.48 5.42
N GLY A 33 9.54 7.73 5.82
CA GLY A 33 10.14 8.32 7.01
C GLY A 33 9.72 7.67 8.32
N CYS A 34 8.63 6.89 8.33
CA CYS A 34 8.06 6.25 9.51
C CYS A 34 8.53 4.80 9.71
N LEU A 35 8.95 4.13 8.63
CA LEU A 35 9.37 2.74 8.69
C LEU A 35 10.64 2.62 9.54
N GLY A 36 10.61 1.78 10.57
CA GLY A 36 11.76 1.55 11.45
C GLY A 36 12.09 2.67 12.44
N LYS A 37 11.28 3.74 12.53
CA LYS A 37 11.44 4.80 13.54
C LYS A 37 10.88 4.45 14.91
N SER A 38 9.81 3.68 14.93
CA SER A 38 9.09 3.31 16.15
C SER A 38 9.90 2.34 17.01
N ASP A 39 9.58 2.26 18.29
CA ASP A 39 10.21 1.31 19.21
C ASP A 39 10.00 -0.12 18.72
N ARG A 40 11.09 -0.88 18.61
CA ARG A 40 11.08 -2.22 18.04
C ARG A 40 11.30 -3.29 19.10
N GLY A 41 11.46 -2.90 20.37
CA GLY A 41 11.93 -3.76 21.44
C GLY A 41 13.16 -4.57 21.01
N SER A 42 13.05 -5.89 21.11
CA SER A 42 14.09 -6.84 20.70
C SER A 42 13.94 -7.34 19.25
N CYS A 43 12.96 -6.86 18.49
CA CYS A 43 12.72 -7.30 17.11
C CYS A 43 13.78 -6.76 16.14
N SER A 44 14.13 -7.54 15.12
CA SER A 44 14.98 -7.08 13.99
C SER A 44 14.15 -6.31 12.94
N LEU A 45 14.79 -5.42 12.16
CA LEU A 45 14.10 -4.65 11.12
C LEU A 45 13.63 -5.54 9.97
N GLN A 46 14.27 -6.70 9.79
CA GLN A 46 13.84 -7.71 8.82
C GLN A 46 12.85 -8.73 9.40
N ASP A 47 12.60 -8.74 10.72
CA ASP A 47 11.67 -9.69 11.34
C ASP A 47 10.26 -9.11 11.39
N ASN A 48 9.59 -9.14 10.24
CA ASN A 48 8.23 -8.63 10.08
C ASN A 48 7.25 -9.34 11.03
N LYS A 49 7.47 -10.62 11.37
CA LYS A 49 6.61 -11.36 12.29
C LYS A 49 6.71 -10.81 13.72
N CYS A 50 7.94 -10.57 14.19
CA CYS A 50 8.18 -9.95 15.49
C CYS A 50 7.64 -8.51 15.52
N LEU A 51 7.96 -7.70 14.51
CA LEU A 51 7.50 -6.31 14.42
C LEU A 51 5.98 -6.19 14.41
N CYS A 52 5.28 -7.03 13.64
CA CYS A 52 3.82 -7.01 13.53
C CYS A 52 3.10 -7.52 14.79
N THR A 53 3.78 -8.28 15.66
CA THR A 53 3.23 -8.72 16.95
C THR A 53 3.58 -7.76 18.09
N TYR A 54 4.55 -6.87 17.87
CA TYR A 54 4.98 -5.90 18.87
C TYR A 54 4.14 -4.62 18.78
N LYS A 55 3.12 -4.55 19.64
CA LYS A 55 2.16 -3.44 19.70
C LYS A 55 2.78 -2.02 19.68
N PRO A 56 3.86 -1.72 20.44
CA PRO A 56 4.45 -0.37 20.45
C PRO A 56 5.03 0.02 19.09
N TYR A 57 5.63 -0.93 18.36
CA TYR A 57 6.12 -0.69 17.01
C TYR A 57 4.98 -0.37 16.06
N VAL A 58 3.94 -1.20 16.08
CA VAL A 58 2.79 -1.08 15.21
C VAL A 58 2.08 0.25 15.46
N GLU A 59 1.68 0.53 16.71
CA GLU A 59 1.00 1.78 17.07
C GLU A 59 1.84 3.03 16.79
N GLY A 60 3.14 3.00 17.10
CA GLY A 60 4.05 4.11 16.82
C GLY A 60 4.19 4.38 15.31
N THR A 61 4.25 3.32 14.50
CA THR A 61 4.40 3.45 13.05
C THR A 61 3.13 4.02 12.44
N PHE A 62 1.97 3.58 12.93
CA PHE A 62 0.68 4.14 12.53
C PHE A 62 0.46 5.58 12.99
N ALA A 63 0.92 5.95 14.19
CA ALA A 63 0.90 7.33 14.64
C ALA A 63 1.77 8.22 13.74
N CYS A 64 2.93 7.72 13.33
CA CYS A 64 3.78 8.42 12.38
C CYS A 64 3.11 8.55 11.00
N PHE A 65 2.44 7.51 10.48
CA PHE A 65 1.68 7.60 9.24
C PHE A 65 0.60 8.67 9.31
N LYS A 66 -0.16 8.74 10.42
CA LYS A 66 -1.17 9.80 10.64
C LYS A 66 -0.58 11.21 10.61
N SER A 67 0.64 11.38 11.08
CA SER A 67 1.31 12.68 11.10
C SER A 67 1.98 13.03 9.77
N SER A 68 2.45 12.03 9.02
CA SER A 68 3.31 12.23 7.84
C SER A 68 2.53 12.14 6.52
N CYS A 69 1.42 11.42 6.51
CA CYS A 69 0.55 11.25 5.35
C CYS A 69 -0.74 12.06 5.53
N PRO A 70 -0.82 13.29 4.99
CA PRO A 70 -1.99 14.15 5.14
C PRO A 70 -3.20 13.68 4.31
N ASN A 71 -2.95 12.90 3.25
CA ASN A 71 -4.01 12.37 2.39
C ASN A 71 -4.59 11.09 2.99
N ALA A 72 -5.92 11.01 3.05
CA ALA A 72 -6.62 9.82 3.53
C ALA A 72 -6.30 8.57 2.68
N SER A 73 -6.15 8.74 1.36
CA SER A 73 -5.82 7.64 0.43
C SER A 73 -4.42 7.06 0.68
N ASP A 74 -3.45 7.92 1.00
CA ASP A 74 -2.08 7.47 1.28
C ASP A 74 -2.03 6.74 2.63
N LEU A 75 -2.71 7.28 3.64
CA LEU A 75 -2.82 6.65 4.95
C LEU A 75 -3.50 5.27 4.87
N GLU A 76 -4.55 5.14 4.06
CA GLU A 76 -5.21 3.86 3.79
C GLU A 76 -4.27 2.89 3.07
N SER A 77 -3.55 3.35 2.04
CA SER A 77 -2.59 2.52 1.30
C SER A 77 -1.42 2.04 2.18
N ALA A 78 -0.90 2.90 3.06
CA ALA A 78 0.13 2.54 4.03
C ALA A 78 -0.38 1.51 5.05
N TYR A 79 -1.64 1.64 5.47
CA TYR A 79 -2.28 0.69 6.37
C TYR A 79 -2.50 -0.67 5.72
N ASP A 80 -3.04 -0.69 4.50
CA ASP A 80 -3.30 -1.92 3.77
C ASP A 80 -2.00 -2.66 3.44
N THR A 81 -0.96 -1.92 3.05
CA THR A 81 0.37 -2.51 2.80
C THR A 81 1.00 -3.08 4.07
N SER A 82 0.91 -2.36 5.19
CA SER A 82 1.40 -2.88 6.49
C SER A 82 0.66 -4.14 6.91
N THR A 83 -0.67 -4.15 6.75
CA THR A 83 -1.52 -5.29 7.06
C THR A 83 -1.21 -6.49 6.17
N ALA A 84 -1.01 -6.26 4.87
CA ALA A 84 -0.62 -7.30 3.93
C ALA A 84 0.73 -7.91 4.29
N LEU A 85 1.73 -7.10 4.67
CA LEU A 85 3.03 -7.59 5.13
C LEU A 85 2.92 -8.42 6.41
N CYS A 86 2.14 -7.97 7.39
CA CYS A 86 1.90 -8.75 8.60
C CYS A 86 1.21 -10.08 8.30
N ARG A 87 0.23 -10.10 7.39
CA ARG A 87 -0.43 -11.34 6.96
C ARG A 87 0.52 -12.30 6.23
N GLN A 88 1.41 -11.78 5.38
CA GLN A 88 2.45 -12.58 4.73
C GLN A 88 3.43 -13.17 5.75
N ALA A 89 3.70 -12.46 6.85
CA ALA A 89 4.51 -12.95 7.97
C ALA A 89 3.75 -13.90 8.92
N GLY A 90 2.49 -14.26 8.63
CA GLY A 90 1.67 -15.17 9.42
C GLY A 90 0.93 -14.50 10.60
N VAL A 91 0.85 -13.18 10.63
CA VAL A 91 0.11 -12.40 11.65
C VAL A 91 -1.24 -11.99 11.07
N THR A 92 -2.31 -12.68 11.46
CA THR A 92 -3.68 -12.44 10.99
C THR A 92 -4.43 -11.39 11.81
N GLU A 93 -4.02 -11.13 13.04
CA GLU A 93 -4.59 -10.10 13.92
C GLU A 93 -3.72 -8.85 13.82
N THR A 94 -4.15 -7.87 13.01
CA THR A 94 -3.53 -6.54 13.06
C THR A 94 -4.06 -5.80 14.27
N ILE A 95 -3.16 -5.34 15.14
CA ILE A 95 -3.49 -4.75 16.45
C ILE A 95 -4.16 -3.38 16.30
N VAL A 96 -3.99 -2.73 15.16
CA VAL A 96 -4.53 -1.41 14.88
C VAL A 96 -5.74 -1.58 13.99
N ALA A 97 -6.85 -0.89 14.32
CA ALA A 97 -8.03 -0.87 13.47
C ALA A 97 -7.72 -0.04 12.20
N PRO A 98 -8.27 -0.43 11.03
CA PRO A 98 -8.13 0.37 9.82
C PRO A 98 -8.63 1.80 10.07
N PRO A 99 -8.03 2.81 9.42
CA PRO A 99 -8.57 4.15 9.48
C PRO A 99 -10.05 4.09 9.12
N LYS A 100 -10.92 4.65 9.97
CA LYS A 100 -12.36 4.68 9.69
C LYS A 100 -12.53 5.34 8.33
N ARG A 101 -12.96 4.55 7.34
CA ARG A 101 -13.45 5.08 6.07
C ARG A 101 -14.60 6.00 6.40
N THR A 102 -14.35 7.29 6.41
CA THR A 102 -15.42 8.26 6.27
C THR A 102 -15.82 8.16 4.80
N LEU A 103 -16.63 7.13 4.48
CA LEU A 103 -17.49 7.17 3.32
C LEU A 103 -18.39 8.38 3.58
N ILE A 104 -17.93 9.57 3.18
CA ILE A 104 -18.87 10.63 2.84
C ILE A 104 -19.67 9.96 1.72
N PRO A 105 -20.95 9.59 1.92
CA PRO A 105 -21.75 9.17 0.78
C PRO A 105 -21.62 10.34 -0.18
N ALA A 106 -21.19 10.06 -1.41
CA ALA A 106 -21.24 11.02 -2.49
C ALA A 106 -22.71 11.47 -2.60
N ARG A 107 -23.12 12.43 -1.77
CA ARG A 107 -24.41 13.08 -1.85
C ARG A 107 -24.27 13.93 -3.09
N ARG A 108 -24.67 13.30 -4.20
CA ARG A 108 -25.64 13.88 -5.09
C ARG A 108 -25.22 15.30 -5.48
N ALA A 109 -24.20 15.39 -6.32
CA ALA A 109 -24.09 16.49 -7.27
C ALA A 109 -25.27 16.37 -8.28
N TYR A 110 -26.50 16.50 -7.79
CA TYR A 110 -27.61 16.95 -8.62
C TYR A 110 -27.89 18.38 -8.17
N PRO A 111 -27.67 19.39 -9.02
CA PRO A 111 -28.12 20.73 -8.72
C PRO A 111 -29.65 20.67 -8.59
N ILE A 112 -30.17 20.99 -7.40
CA ILE A 112 -31.60 21.20 -7.19
C ILE A 112 -31.92 22.53 -7.87
N VAL A 113 -32.37 22.48 -9.13
CA VAL A 113 -32.98 23.64 -9.79
C VAL A 113 -34.33 23.90 -9.13
N VAL A 114 -34.37 24.85 -8.19
CA VAL A 114 -35.62 25.36 -7.62
C VAL A 114 -36.28 26.23 -8.69
N ARG A 115 -37.30 25.71 -9.39
CA ARG A 115 -38.20 26.57 -10.17
C ARG A 115 -38.94 27.48 -9.20
N ARG A 116 -38.73 28.78 -9.34
CA ARG A 116 -39.47 29.83 -8.64
C ARG A 116 -40.33 30.55 -9.67
N GLY A 117 -41.65 30.52 -9.48
CA GLY A 117 -42.63 31.34 -10.21
C GLY A 117 -43.04 30.78 -11.55
#